data_AF-C6T7P4-F1
#
_entry.id   AF-C6T7P4-F1
#
_cell.length_a   1.000
_cell.length_b   1.000
_cell.length_c   1.000
_cell.angle_alpha   90.00
_cell.angle_beta   90.00
_cell.angle_gamma   90.00
#
_symmetry.space_group_name_H-M   'P 1'
#
loop_
_entity.id
_entity.type
_entity.pdbx_description
1 polymer ?
#
loop_
_entity_poly.entity_id
_entity_poly.type
_entity_poly.pdbx_seq_one_letter_code
_entity_poly.pdbx_strand_id
1 'polypeptide(L)'
;MVQTDGGVLLKEEEHKEVAEVAQELQKYCVSEPVKCPLIFGEWDVAYCSRPTSPGGGYRSAIGRLFFNTKQMVQVVEAPDIVRNKVSLSVLSFLDVEVSLQGKLKALDGEWIQVIFEAPELKVGSWQVQYGGQSEVKLRITYVDEKIRLGLGSRGSLFVFQRI
;
A
#
# COMPACT_ATOMS: atom_id res chain seq x y z
N MET A 1 -7.48 9.75 -11.98
CA MET A 1 -7.34 8.79 -10.87
C MET A 1 -8.57 7.92 -10.83
N VAL A 2 -8.42 6.60 -10.71
CA VAL A 2 -9.56 5.72 -10.45
C VAL A 2 -9.93 5.89 -8.98
N GLN A 3 -11.16 6.29 -8.70
CA GLN A 3 -11.63 6.40 -7.33
C GLN A 3 -12.04 5.01 -6.85
N THR A 4 -11.29 4.46 -5.90
CA THR A 4 -11.48 3.11 -5.35
C THR A 4 -11.46 3.18 -3.83
N ASP A 5 -12.23 2.31 -3.19
CA ASP A 5 -12.22 2.14 -1.74
C ASP A 5 -11.09 1.21 -1.27
N GLY A 6 -10.22 0.78 -2.19
CA GLY A 6 -9.12 -0.16 -1.95
C GLY A 6 -9.57 -1.62 -1.83
N GLY A 7 -10.68 -1.99 -2.49
CA GLY A 7 -11.21 -3.35 -2.50
C GLY A 7 -12.05 -3.72 -1.27
N VAL A 8 -12.62 -2.73 -0.60
CA VAL A 8 -13.29 -2.91 0.70
C VAL A 8 -14.71 -3.47 0.55
N LEU A 9 -15.44 -3.00 -0.45
CA LEU A 9 -16.81 -3.39 -0.75
C LEU A 9 -16.93 -4.49 -1.81
N LEU A 10 -15.80 -4.98 -2.33
CA LEU A 10 -15.80 -6.06 -3.31
C LEU A 10 -16.35 -7.36 -2.71
N LYS A 11 -17.12 -8.07 -3.52
CA LYS A 11 -17.62 -9.41 -3.24
C LYS A 11 -16.51 -10.45 -3.44
N GLU A 12 -16.76 -11.66 -2.96
CA GLU A 12 -15.80 -12.76 -3.07
C GLU A 12 -15.46 -13.09 -4.53
N GLU A 13 -16.44 -13.05 -5.43
CA GLU A 13 -16.24 -13.28 -6.86
C GLU A 13 -15.37 -12.21 -7.49
N GLU A 14 -15.58 -10.94 -7.15
CA GLU A 14 -14.77 -9.81 -7.64
C GLU A 14 -13.33 -9.90 -7.11
N HIS A 15 -13.14 -10.34 -5.87
CA HIS A 15 -11.82 -10.64 -5.33
C HIS A 15 -11.10 -11.75 -6.11
N LYS A 16 -11.84 -12.78 -6.56
CA LYS A 16 -11.29 -13.87 -7.39
C LYS A 16 -10.87 -13.35 -8.77
N GLU A 17 -11.71 -12.54 -9.42
CA GLU A 17 -11.38 -11.93 -10.72
C GLU A 17 -10.09 -11.10 -10.65
N VAL A 18 -9.94 -10.26 -9.61
CA VAL A 18 -8.71 -9.49 -9.41
C VAL A 18 -7.50 -10.40 -9.20
N ALA A 19 -7.66 -11.50 -8.46
CA ALA A 19 -6.58 -12.46 -8.22
C ALA A 19 -6.16 -13.21 -9.50
N GLU A 20 -7.12 -13.61 -10.32
CA GLU A 20 -6.88 -14.28 -11.61
C GLU A 20 -6.13 -13.36 -12.58
N VAL A 21 -6.59 -12.11 -12.73
CA VAL A 21 -5.89 -11.12 -13.58
C VAL A 21 -4.48 -10.85 -13.04
N ALA A 22 -4.34 -10.70 -11.71
CA ALA A 22 -3.04 -10.49 -11.10
C ALA A 22 -2.09 -11.66 -11.34
N GLN A 23 -2.59 -12.91 -11.33
CA GLN A 23 -1.83 -14.12 -11.61
C GLN A 23 -1.39 -14.19 -13.09
N GLU A 24 -2.28 -13.85 -14.02
CA GLU A 24 -1.96 -13.81 -15.45
C GLU A 24 -0.88 -12.76 -15.75
N LEU A 25 -0.95 -11.59 -15.11
CA LEU A 25 0.06 -10.53 -15.28
C LEU A 25 1.45 -10.95 -14.81
N GLN A 26 1.58 -11.85 -13.81
CA GLN A 26 2.89 -12.29 -13.32
C GLN A 26 3.72 -12.96 -14.42
N LYS A 27 3.08 -13.60 -15.39
CA LYS A 27 3.75 -14.25 -16.53
C LYS A 27 4.52 -13.26 -17.42
N TYR A 28 4.20 -11.98 -17.33
CA TYR A 28 4.81 -10.90 -18.11
C TYR A 28 5.75 -10.01 -17.27
N CYS A 29 6.01 -10.38 -16.01
CA CYS A 29 6.93 -9.62 -15.16
C CYS A 29 8.37 -9.72 -15.68
N VAL A 30 9.14 -8.64 -15.50
CA VAL A 30 10.58 -8.62 -15.77
C VAL A 30 11.32 -9.56 -14.80
N SER A 31 12.49 -10.07 -15.23
CA SER A 31 13.39 -10.78 -14.33
C SER A 31 13.96 -9.83 -13.27
N GLU A 32 13.96 -10.26 -12.01
CA GLU A 32 14.43 -9.47 -10.86
C GLU A 32 13.76 -8.08 -10.74
N PRO A 33 12.42 -8.01 -10.58
CA PRO A 33 11.68 -6.74 -10.55
C PRO A 33 12.15 -5.77 -9.46
N VAL A 34 12.82 -6.24 -8.42
CA VAL A 34 13.43 -5.39 -7.38
C VAL A 34 14.53 -4.47 -7.92
N LYS A 35 15.17 -4.83 -9.04
CA LYS A 35 16.18 -4.00 -9.72
C LYS A 35 15.58 -3.08 -10.78
N CYS A 36 14.28 -3.22 -11.09
CA CYS A 36 13.62 -2.44 -12.12
C CYS A 36 13.42 -0.99 -11.65
N PRO A 37 13.87 0.04 -12.40
CA PRO A 37 13.66 1.43 -12.00
C PRO A 37 12.18 1.81 -11.94
N LEU A 38 11.32 1.05 -12.60
CA LEU A 38 9.87 1.24 -12.54
C LEU A 38 9.28 0.94 -11.17
N ILE A 39 10.01 0.45 -10.17
CA ILE A 39 9.48 0.36 -8.80
C ILE A 39 9.39 1.75 -8.13
N PHE A 40 10.22 2.70 -8.57
CA PHE A 40 10.28 4.05 -8.01
C PHE A 40 9.15 4.91 -8.56
N GLY A 41 8.61 5.77 -7.69
CA GLY A 41 7.52 6.69 -8.01
C GLY A 41 6.44 6.74 -6.93
N GLU A 42 5.38 7.46 -7.23
CA GLU A 42 4.18 7.56 -6.41
C GLU A 42 3.12 6.57 -6.87
N TRP A 43 2.57 5.84 -5.92
CA TRP A 43 1.66 4.74 -6.18
C TRP A 43 0.41 4.84 -5.31
N ASP A 44 -0.76 4.97 -5.90
CA ASP A 44 -2.03 4.81 -5.21
C ASP A 44 -2.29 3.32 -4.94
N VAL A 45 -2.75 2.98 -3.74
CA VAL A 45 -3.15 1.62 -3.38
C VAL A 45 -4.58 1.39 -3.88
N ALA A 46 -4.68 1.04 -5.16
CA ALA A 46 -5.95 0.87 -5.83
C ALA A 46 -6.78 -0.32 -5.30
N TYR A 47 -6.09 -1.37 -4.82
CA TYR A 47 -6.74 -2.55 -4.24
C TYR A 47 -5.83 -3.27 -3.24
N CYS A 48 -6.45 -3.83 -2.18
CA CYS A 48 -5.83 -4.88 -1.39
C CYS A 48 -6.84 -5.97 -1.01
N SER A 49 -6.47 -7.24 -1.18
CA SER A 49 -7.34 -8.37 -0.83
C SER A 49 -7.62 -8.50 0.68
N ARG A 50 -6.84 -7.82 1.51
CA ARG A 50 -7.07 -7.72 2.96
C ARG A 50 -7.06 -6.25 3.38
N PRO A 51 -8.23 -5.62 3.56
CA PRO A 51 -8.33 -4.19 3.82
C PRO A 51 -7.49 -3.64 4.97
N THR A 52 -7.22 -4.43 6.01
CA THR A 52 -6.40 -4.02 7.16
C THR A 52 -4.90 -4.04 6.89
N SER A 53 -4.45 -4.55 5.73
CA SER A 53 -3.03 -4.62 5.40
C SER A 53 -2.45 -3.25 5.05
N PRO A 54 -3.07 -2.46 4.15
CA PRO A 54 -2.77 -1.03 4.06
C PRO A 54 -3.62 -0.27 5.10
N GLY A 55 -3.01 0.66 5.84
CA GLY A 55 -3.73 1.50 6.82
C GLY A 55 -4.15 0.82 8.13
N GLY A 56 -3.80 -0.46 8.36
CA GLY A 56 -3.89 -1.08 9.69
C GLY A 56 -5.28 -1.04 10.32
N GLY A 57 -5.33 -0.74 11.62
CA GLY A 57 -6.57 -0.68 12.42
C GLY A 57 -7.59 0.34 11.93
N TYR A 58 -7.18 1.41 11.25
CA TYR A 58 -8.07 2.43 10.68
C TYR A 58 -9.02 1.85 9.62
N ARG A 59 -8.58 0.80 8.92
CA ARG A 59 -9.38 0.10 7.90
C ARG A 59 -10.04 -1.19 8.40
N SER A 60 -10.02 -1.43 9.72
CA SER A 60 -10.82 -2.50 10.33
C SER A 60 -12.32 -2.19 10.23
N ALA A 61 -13.17 -3.21 10.42
CA ALA A 61 -14.62 -3.02 10.40
C ALA A 61 -15.08 -1.91 11.38
N ILE A 62 -14.50 -1.87 12.58
CA ILE A 62 -14.78 -0.84 13.60
C ILE A 62 -14.13 0.49 13.22
N GLY A 63 -12.89 0.48 12.72
CA GLY A 63 -12.19 1.70 12.29
C GLY A 63 -12.96 2.46 11.21
N ARG A 64 -13.49 1.75 10.21
CA ARG A 64 -14.26 2.35 9.10
C ARG A 64 -15.57 3.01 9.53
N LEU A 65 -16.10 2.72 10.73
CA LEU A 65 -17.26 3.42 11.26
C LEU A 65 -16.95 4.87 11.64
N PHE A 66 -15.70 5.14 12.03
CA PHE A 66 -15.23 6.45 12.48
C PHE A 66 -14.31 7.15 11.48
N PHE A 67 -13.67 6.38 10.60
CA PHE A 67 -12.63 6.83 9.68
C PHE A 67 -12.98 6.50 8.23
N ASN A 68 -13.20 7.55 7.44
CA ASN A 68 -13.37 7.44 6.00
C ASN A 68 -12.02 7.58 5.31
N THR A 69 -11.46 6.48 4.82
CA THR A 69 -10.20 6.52 4.05
C THR A 69 -10.46 7.23 2.73
N LYS A 70 -9.75 8.34 2.49
CA LYS A 70 -9.82 9.14 1.26
C LYS A 70 -8.80 8.69 0.23
N GLN A 71 -7.58 8.40 0.68
CA GLN A 71 -6.47 8.04 -0.20
C GLN A 71 -5.42 7.21 0.53
N MET A 72 -4.76 6.30 -0.18
CA MET A 72 -3.63 5.53 0.30
C MET A 72 -2.53 5.59 -0.75
N VAL A 73 -1.43 6.29 -0.45
CA VAL A 73 -0.30 6.45 -1.36
C VAL A 73 0.93 5.77 -0.79
N GLN A 74 1.66 5.04 -1.62
CA GLN A 74 3.02 4.61 -1.34
C GLN A 74 3.97 5.35 -2.29
N VAL A 75 4.90 6.11 -1.71
CA VAL A 75 6.00 6.71 -2.43
C VAL A 75 7.22 5.81 -2.26
N VAL A 76 7.84 5.42 -3.36
CA VAL A 76 9.12 4.67 -3.36
C VAL A 76 10.16 5.56 -4.03
N GLU A 77 11.06 6.10 -3.24
CA GLU A 77 12.12 7.02 -3.67
C GLU A 77 13.46 6.29 -3.73
N ALA A 78 14.21 6.56 -4.79
CA ALA A 78 15.58 6.08 -4.90
C ALA A 78 16.48 6.77 -3.86
N PRO A 79 17.44 6.06 -3.26
CA PRO A 79 17.77 4.66 -3.54
C PRO A 79 16.90 3.65 -2.78
N ASP A 80 16.36 4.00 -1.61
CA ASP A 80 15.80 3.04 -0.67
C ASP A 80 14.70 3.60 0.25
N ILE A 81 14.12 4.77 -0.02
CA ILE A 81 13.13 5.37 0.88
C ILE A 81 11.72 4.92 0.46
N VAL A 82 10.92 4.48 1.44
CA VAL A 82 9.50 4.19 1.24
C VAL A 82 8.67 5.00 2.21
N ARG A 83 7.65 5.69 1.69
CA ARG A 83 6.67 6.42 2.49
C ARG A 83 5.28 5.89 2.20
N ASN A 84 4.61 5.37 3.22
CA ASN A 84 3.18 5.07 3.14
C ASN A 84 2.41 6.20 3.76
N LYS A 85 1.42 6.74 3.05
CA LYS A 85 0.56 7.82 3.51
C LYS A 85 -0.90 7.41 3.36
N VAL A 86 -1.66 7.57 4.43
CA VAL A 86 -3.09 7.32 4.47
C VAL A 86 -3.79 8.61 4.86
N SER A 87 -4.58 9.14 3.94
CA SER A 87 -5.42 10.30 4.20
C SER A 87 -6.81 9.82 4.55
N LEU A 88 -7.36 10.27 5.66
CA LEU A 88 -8.66 9.86 6.17
C LEU A 88 -9.43 11.05 6.74
N SER A 89 -10.76 10.94 6.77
CA SER A 89 -11.63 11.90 7.43
C SER A 89 -12.30 11.26 8.64
N VAL A 90 -12.18 11.92 9.79
CA VAL A 90 -12.83 11.53 11.05
C VAL A 90 -14.20 12.18 11.08
N LEU A 91 -15.24 11.36 11.27
CA LEU A 91 -16.64 11.81 11.31
C LEU A 91 -17.05 12.69 10.10
N SER A 92 -16.36 12.54 8.97
CA SER A 92 -16.58 13.30 7.72
C SER A 92 -16.31 14.80 7.78
N PHE A 93 -15.69 15.34 8.84
CA PHE A 93 -15.41 16.78 8.94
C PHE A 93 -13.94 17.11 9.29
N LEU A 94 -13.20 16.19 9.90
CA LEU A 94 -11.83 16.45 10.31
C LEU A 94 -10.86 15.59 9.49
N ASP A 95 -10.00 16.25 8.73
CA ASP A 95 -8.99 15.57 7.92
C ASP A 95 -7.75 15.23 8.74
N VAL A 96 -7.35 13.97 8.61
CA VAL A 96 -6.27 13.35 9.35
C VAL A 96 -5.39 12.60 8.36
N GLU A 97 -4.09 12.67 8.59
CA GLU A 97 -3.10 11.98 7.78
C GLU A 97 -2.24 11.11 8.69
N VAL A 98 -2.03 9.87 8.26
CA VAL A 98 -1.10 8.94 8.90
C VAL A 98 0.01 8.63 7.90
N SER A 99 1.26 8.84 8.28
CA SER A 99 2.41 8.51 7.45
C SER A 99 3.38 7.58 8.16
N LEU A 100 3.97 6.64 7.41
CA LEU A 100 5.11 5.84 7.83
C LEU A 100 6.24 6.07 6.84
N GLN A 101 7.43 6.35 7.34
CA GLN A 101 8.65 6.38 6.56
C GLN A 101 9.52 5.18 6.93
N GLY A 102 10.14 4.54 5.94
CA GLY A 102 10.98 3.38 6.15
C GLY A 102 12.03 3.22 5.06
N LYS A 103 12.93 2.26 5.29
CA LYS A 103 13.97 1.89 4.33
C LYS A 103 13.67 0.56 3.67
N LEU A 104 13.72 0.55 2.34
CA LEU A 104 13.60 -0.61 1.48
C LEU A 104 14.94 -1.35 1.40
N LYS A 105 14.88 -2.65 1.60
CA LYS A 105 15.99 -3.59 1.43
C LYS A 105 15.55 -4.70 0.49
N ALA A 106 16.31 -4.92 -0.58
CA ALA A 106 16.17 -6.11 -1.41
C ALA A 106 16.58 -7.34 -0.59
N LEU A 107 15.71 -8.35 -0.52
CA LEU A 107 16.02 -9.65 0.07
C LEU A 107 16.56 -10.62 -0.99
N ASP A 108 15.95 -10.57 -2.18
CA ASP A 108 16.36 -11.30 -3.38
C ASP A 108 15.86 -10.54 -4.63
N GLY A 109 15.79 -11.21 -5.79
CA GLY A 109 15.34 -10.60 -7.04
C GLY A 109 13.88 -10.17 -7.07
N GLU A 110 13.02 -10.73 -6.21
CA GLU A 110 11.56 -10.49 -6.21
C GLU A 110 11.06 -9.88 -4.90
N TRP A 111 11.72 -10.16 -3.79
CA TRP A 111 11.29 -9.76 -2.45
C TRP A 111 11.99 -8.50 -1.96
N ILE A 112 11.18 -7.59 -1.43
CA ILE A 112 11.63 -6.44 -0.64
C ILE A 112 11.19 -6.56 0.80
N GLN A 113 12.00 -6.00 1.70
CA GLN A 113 11.70 -5.76 3.09
C GLN A 113 11.72 -4.25 3.32
N VAL A 114 10.71 -3.72 4.01
CA VAL A 114 10.69 -2.33 4.44
C VAL A 114 10.58 -2.28 5.95
N ILE A 115 11.55 -1.62 6.58
CA ILE A 115 11.55 -1.36 8.02
C ILE A 115 11.07 0.08 8.19
N PHE A 116 9.86 0.23 8.72
CA PHE A 116 9.23 1.52 8.98
C PHE A 116 9.55 2.00 10.39
N GLU A 117 9.81 3.30 10.49
CA GLU A 117 9.85 4.04 11.75
C GLU A 117 8.45 4.15 12.38
N ALA A 118 8.38 4.75 13.57
CA ALA A 118 7.10 4.97 14.23
C ALA A 118 6.18 5.83 13.35
N PRO A 119 4.89 5.47 13.19
CA PRO A 119 3.95 6.25 12.42
C PRO A 119 3.77 7.67 12.95
N GLU A 120 3.56 8.59 12.03
CA GLU A 120 3.25 9.99 12.28
C GLU A 120 1.78 10.26 12.01
N LEU A 121 1.10 10.89 12.96
CA LEU A 121 -0.26 11.37 12.84
C LEU A 121 -0.23 12.89 12.68
N LYS A 122 -0.88 13.40 11.63
CA LYS A 122 -1.02 14.83 11.37
C LYS A 122 -2.50 15.22 11.35
N VAL A 123 -2.82 16.28 12.09
CA VAL A 123 -4.16 16.87 12.19
C VAL A 123 -4.02 18.40 12.16
N GLY A 124 -4.35 19.02 11.03
CA GLY A 124 -4.10 20.45 10.82
C GLY A 124 -2.61 20.80 10.98
N SER A 125 -2.28 21.67 11.95
CA SER A 125 -0.90 22.05 12.30
C SER A 125 -0.25 21.14 13.35
N TRP A 126 -0.99 20.19 13.92
CA TRP A 126 -0.48 19.27 14.93
C TRP A 126 0.12 18.03 14.27
N GLN A 127 1.28 17.60 14.76
CA GLN A 127 1.97 16.40 14.32
C GLN A 127 2.49 15.64 15.55
N VAL A 128 2.21 14.35 15.63
CA VAL A 128 2.63 13.49 16.75
C VAL A 128 3.04 12.11 16.24
N GLN A 129 4.11 11.56 16.79
CA GLN A 129 4.52 10.17 16.55
C GLN A 129 3.87 9.23 17.57
N TYR A 130 3.52 8.03 17.13
CA TYR A 130 2.91 7.02 17.99
C TYR A 130 3.26 5.61 17.55
N GLY A 131 3.00 4.62 18.40
CA GLY A 131 3.32 3.23 18.12
C GLY A 131 4.82 2.96 18.16
N GLY A 132 5.29 2.07 17.30
CA GLY A 132 6.70 1.68 17.22
C GLY A 132 7.07 1.27 15.81
N GLN A 133 8.31 0.79 15.66
CA GLN A 133 8.79 0.29 14.39
C GLN A 133 7.94 -0.89 13.90
N SER A 134 7.81 -0.99 12.58
CA SER A 134 7.11 -2.09 11.94
C SER A 134 7.87 -2.59 10.73
N GLU A 135 7.61 -3.83 10.35
CA GLU A 135 8.27 -4.48 9.22
C GLU A 135 7.24 -5.01 8.24
N VAL A 136 7.49 -4.78 6.95
CA VAL A 136 6.69 -5.35 5.85
C VAL A 136 7.61 -6.06 4.87
N LYS A 137 7.24 -7.28 4.49
CA LYS A 137 7.85 -7.99 3.36
C LYS A 137 6.84 -8.11 2.23
N LEU A 138 7.26 -7.75 1.03
CA LEU A 138 6.44 -7.74 -0.17
C LEU A 138 7.22 -8.37 -1.32
N ARG A 139 6.61 -9.35 -1.99
CA ARG A 139 7.09 -9.85 -3.28
C ARG A 139 6.53 -8.97 -4.39
N ILE A 140 7.38 -8.41 -5.23
CA ILE A 140 6.94 -7.68 -6.44
C ILE A 140 6.65 -8.73 -7.51
N THR A 141 5.39 -8.89 -7.88
CA THR A 141 4.96 -9.94 -8.82
C THR A 141 4.73 -9.43 -10.22
N TYR A 142 4.64 -8.11 -10.40
CA TYR A 142 4.52 -7.43 -11.69
C TYR A 142 4.83 -5.95 -11.51
N VAL A 143 5.42 -5.32 -12.51
CA VAL A 143 5.61 -3.86 -12.55
C VAL A 143 5.68 -3.38 -13.99
N ASP A 144 4.95 -2.33 -14.31
CA ASP A 144 5.06 -1.55 -15.54
C ASP A 144 4.93 -0.05 -15.25
N GLU A 145 4.75 0.76 -16.29
CA GLU A 145 4.62 2.23 -16.19
C GLU A 145 3.34 2.68 -15.45
N LYS A 146 2.34 1.82 -15.27
CA LYS A 146 1.01 2.17 -14.76
C LYS A 146 0.64 1.38 -13.52
N ILE A 147 1.01 0.11 -13.45
CA ILE A 147 0.58 -0.84 -12.43
C ILE A 147 1.80 -1.52 -11.83
N ARG A 148 1.76 -1.70 -10.51
CA ARG A 148 2.66 -2.59 -9.79
C ARG A 148 1.84 -3.53 -8.92
N LEU A 149 2.19 -4.81 -8.94
CA LEU A 149 1.54 -5.83 -8.13
C LEU A 149 2.49 -6.30 -7.04
N GLY A 150 1.94 -6.47 -5.84
CA GLY A 150 2.67 -6.93 -4.68
C GLY A 150 1.94 -8.05 -3.94
N LEU A 151 2.66 -9.07 -3.50
CA LEU A 151 2.15 -10.08 -2.58
C LEU A 151 2.84 -9.95 -1.23
N GLY A 152 2.09 -9.56 -0.21
CA GLY A 152 2.59 -9.49 1.16
C GLY A 152 2.95 -10.87 1.69
N SER A 153 3.94 -10.97 2.57
CA SER A 153 4.34 -12.25 3.20
C SER A 153 3.21 -13.00 3.91
N ARG A 154 2.13 -12.30 4.29
CA ARG A 154 0.92 -12.87 4.89
C ARG A 154 -0.15 -13.28 3.86
N GLY A 155 0.14 -13.22 2.57
CA GLY A 155 -0.75 -13.61 1.47
C GLY A 155 -1.70 -12.52 0.98
N SER A 156 -1.46 -11.25 1.33
CA SER A 156 -2.30 -10.12 0.88
C SER A 156 -1.83 -9.65 -0.49
N LEU A 157 -2.73 -9.63 -1.48
CA LEU A 157 -2.48 -9.09 -2.80
C LEU A 157 -2.68 -7.58 -2.76
N PHE A 158 -1.77 -6.84 -3.37
CA PHE A 158 -1.82 -5.40 -3.55
C PHE A 158 -1.76 -5.06 -5.03
N VAL A 159 -2.63 -4.14 -5.45
CA VAL A 159 -2.55 -3.48 -6.75
C VAL A 159 -2.24 -2.03 -6.50
N PHE A 160 -1.12 -1.57 -7.05
CA PHE A 160 -0.66 -0.21 -7.00
C PHE A 160 -0.84 0.42 -8.37
N GLN A 161 -1.46 1.60 -8.44
CA GLN A 161 -1.59 2.40 -9.65
C GLN A 161 -0.67 3.61 -9.57
N ARG A 162 0.12 3.87 -10.61
CA ARG A 162 1.00 5.03 -10.66
C ARG A 162 0.18 6.33 -10.73
N ILE A 163 0.64 7.36 -10.00
CA ILE A 163 0.05 8.71 -9.96
C ILE A 163 0.86 9.66 -10.84
#